data_AF-A0A967K3M6-F1
#
_entry.id   AF-A0A967K3M6-F1
#
_cell.length_a   1.000
_cell.length_b   1.000
_cell.length_c   1.000
_cell.angle_alpha   90.00
_cell.angle_beta   90.00
_cell.angle_gamma   90.00
#
_symmetry.space_group_name_H-M   'P 1'
#
loop_
_entity.id
_entity.type
_entity.pdbx_description
1 polymer ?
#
loop_
_entity_poly.entity_id
_entity_poly.type
_entity_poly.pdbx_seq_one_letter_code
_entity_poly.pdbx_strand_id
1 'polypeptide(L)' 'MANIDLRIKLGPLVSLAISGQSCEEISEALKGFEVLNQQIDSMCGELAENIYPQEPDPTD' A
#
# COMPACT_ATOMS: atom_id res chain seq x y z
N MET A 1 19.80 21.61 10.67
CA MET A 1 18.93 21.39 9.48
C MET A 1 17.55 21.01 9.98
N ALA A 2 16.49 21.47 9.32
CA ALA A 2 15.14 21.07 9.67
C ALA A 2 14.89 19.64 9.18
N ASN A 3 14.23 18.83 10.00
CA ASN A 3 13.80 17.48 9.66
C ASN A 3 12.27 17.45 9.67
N ILE A 4 11.69 16.86 8.63
CA ILE A 4 10.25 16.68 8.49
C ILE A 4 9.95 15.21 8.73
N ASP A 5 9.12 14.94 9.73
CA ASP A 5 8.68 13.58 10.06
C ASP A 5 7.17 13.47 9.79
N LEU A 6 6.81 12.68 8.78
CA LEU A 6 5.44 12.39 8.39
C LEU A 6 5.04 11.00 8.90
N ARG A 7 3.95 10.93 9.66
CA ARG A 7 3.41 9.66 10.17
C ARG A 7 1.94 9.53 9.79
N ILE A 8 1.61 8.49 9.03
CA ILE A 8 0.25 8.24 8.52
C ILE A 8 -0.22 6.91 9.08
N LYS A 9 -1.39 6.89 9.70
CA LYS A 9 -2.04 5.66 10.13
C LYS A 9 -3.11 5.29 9.09
N LEU A 10 -2.90 4.19 8.38
CA LEU A 10 -3.83 3.73 7.34
C LEU A 10 -4.88 2.75 7.88
N GLY A 11 -4.62 2.14 9.04
CA GLY A 11 -5.55 1.22 9.67
C GLY A 11 -5.10 0.80 11.07
N PRO A 12 -5.78 -0.19 11.68
CA PRO A 12 -5.42 -0.70 13.00
C PRO A 12 -4.06 -1.41 13.03
N LEU A 13 -3.63 -2.00 11.91
CA LEU A 13 -2.39 -2.79 11.81
C LEU A 13 -1.32 -2.16 10.90
N VAL A 14 -1.63 -1.05 10.22
CA VAL A 14 -0.74 -0.47 9.20
C VAL A 14 -0.53 1.03 9.47
N SER A 15 0.74 1.41 9.53
CA SER A 15 1.18 2.80 9.62
C SER A 15 2.43 3.04 8.78
N LEU A 16 2.52 4.21 8.16
CA LEU A 16 3.68 4.71 7.43
C LEU A 16 4.40 5.77 8.27
N ALA A 17 5.72 5.71 8.26
CA ALA A 17 6.58 6.73 8.83
C ALA A 17 7.63 7.10 7.78
N ILE A 18 7.72 8.39 7.44
CA ILE A 18 8.62 8.93 6.42
C ILE A 18 9.33 10.12 7.04
N SER A 19 10.65 10.17 6.87
CA SER A 19 11.49 11.27 7.33
C SER A 19 12.26 11.83 6.14
N GLY A 20 12.40 13.15 6.09
CA GLY A 20 13.07 13.85 5.00
C GLY A 20 13.45 15.28 5.38
N GLN A 21 14.38 15.86 4.63
CA GLN A 21 14.87 17.22 4.87
C GLN A 21 14.07 18.28 4.11
N SER A 22 13.21 17.86 3.17
CA SER A 22 12.36 18.74 2.37
C SER A 22 11.01 18.08 2.05
N CYS A 23 10.01 18.91 1.72
CA CYS A 23 8.73 18.40 1.25
C CYS A 23 8.84 17.62 -0.08
N GLU A 24 9.86 17.92 -0.88
CA GLU A 24 10.13 17.22 -2.14
C GLU A 24 10.57 15.77 -1.88
N GLU A 25 11.50 15.55 -0.95
CA GLU A 25 11.92 14.20 -0.52
C GLU A 25 10.75 13.39 0.05
N ILE A 26 9.90 14.02 0.87
CA ILE A 26 8.69 13.38 1.42
C ILE A 26 7.72 12.99 0.29
N SER A 27 7.52 13.87 -0.70
CA SER A 27 6.64 13.63 -1.85
C SER A 27 7.14 12.48 -2.74
N GLU A 28 8.44 12.43 -3.00
CA GLU A 28 9.03 11.37 -3.81
C GLU A 28 8.97 10.00 -3.10
N ALA A 29 9.22 9.97 -1.79
CA ALA A 29 9.03 8.76 -0.99
C ALA A 29 7.57 8.26 -1.02
N LEU A 30 6.58 9.15 -0.95
CA LEU A 30 5.16 8.80 -1.02
C LEU A 30 4.76 8.18 -2.36
N LYS A 31 5.31 8.67 -3.49
CA LYS A 31 5.07 8.06 -4.81
C LYS A 31 5.54 6.60 -4.86
N GLY A 32 6.67 6.30 -4.22
CA GLY A 32 7.16 4.93 -4.10
C GLY A 32 6.19 4.01 -3.34
N PHE A 33 5.51 4.54 -2.32
CA PHE A 33 4.52 3.79 -1.56
C PHE A 33 3.22 3.53 -2.33
N GLU A 34 2.76 4.45 -3.18
CA GLU A 34 1.60 4.20 -4.05
C GLU A 34 1.84 3.02 -5.01
N VAL A 35 3.04 2.99 -5.62
CA VAL A 35 3.44 1.89 -6.51
C VAL A 35 3.53 0.57 -5.73
N LEU A 36 4.10 0.59 -4.52
CA LEU A 36 4.18 -0.59 -3.68
C LEU A 36 2.80 -1.09 -3.27
N ASN A 37 1.87 -0.20 -2.93
CA ASN A 37 0.49 -0.58 -2.59
C ASN A 37 -0.20 -1.27 -3.77
N GLN A 38 -0.09 -0.73 -4.99
CA GLN A 38 -0.68 -1.35 -6.17
C GLN A 38 -0.11 -2.75 -6.43
N GLN A 39 1.20 -2.95 -6.23
CA GLN A 39 1.84 -4.25 -6.38
C GLN A 39 1.37 -5.26 -5.32
N ILE A 40 1.24 -4.82 -4.07
CA ILE A 40 0.72 -5.65 -2.98
C ILE A 40 -0.74 -6.04 -3.25
N ASP A 41 -1.58 -5.09 -3.64
CA ASP A 41 -2.99 -5.36 -3.96
C ASP A 41 -3.12 -6.35 -5.13
N SER A 42 -2.32 -6.21 -6.19
CA SER A 42 -2.29 -7.16 -7.32
C SER A 42 -1.88 -8.56 -6.85
N MET A 43 -0.79 -8.66 -6.10
CA MET A 43 -0.28 -9.95 -5.61
C MET A 43 -1.27 -10.63 -4.65
N CYS A 44 -1.87 -9.86 -3.74
CA CYS A 44 -2.86 -10.38 -2.81
C CYS A 44 -4.17 -10.75 -3.51
N GLY A 45 -4.59 -10.01 -4.54
CA GLY A 45 -5.74 -10.35 -5.39
C GLY A 45 -5.52 -11.67 -6.13
N GLU A 46 -4.39 -11.83 -6.81
CA GLU A 46 -4.00 -13.07 -7.49
C GLU A 46 -3.92 -14.25 -6.51
N LEU A 47 -3.36 -14.03 -5.31
CA LEU A 47 -3.30 -15.07 -4.28
C LEU A 47 -4.70 -15.45 -3.78
N ALA A 48 -5.58 -14.47 -3.58
CA ALA A 48 -6.95 -14.71 -3.15
C ALA A 48 -7.74 -15.50 -4.20
N GLU A 49 -7.61 -15.17 -5.49
CA GLU A 49 -8.23 -15.91 -6.59
C GLU A 49 -7.75 -17.37 -6.68
N ASN A 50 -6.46 -17.61 -6.41
CA ASN A 50 -5.89 -18.95 -6.45
C ASN A 50 -6.24 -19.81 -5.22
N ILE A 51 -6.41 -19.19 -4.04
CA ILE A 51 -6.70 -19.92 -2.78
C ILE A 51 -8.20 -20.07 -2.54
N TYR A 52 -9.00 -19.10 -2.97
CA TYR A 52 -10.45 -19.13 -2.92
C TYR A 52 -11.02 -18.98 -4.34
N PRO A 53 -10.87 -20.01 -5.19
CA PRO A 53 -11.51 -19.99 -6.49
C PRO A 53 -13.01 -19.81 -6.28
N GLN A 54 -13.60 -18.82 -6.94
CA GLN A 54 -15.05 -18.61 -6.93
C GLN A 54 -15.70 -19.89 -7.45
N GLU A 55 -16.58 -20.50 -6.64
CA GLU A 55 -17.41 -21.60 -7.13
C GLU A 55 -18.28 -21.06 -8.28
N PRO A 56 -18.45 -21.82 -9.39
CA PRO A 56 -19.35 -21.42 -10.45
C PRO A 56 -20.76 -21.23 -9.87
N ASP A 57 -21.33 -20.05 -10.15
CA ASP A 57 -22.69 -19.67 -9.73
C ASP A 57 -23.68 -20.77 -10.20
N PRO A 58 -24.47 -21.40 -9.31
CA PRO A 58 -25.20 -22.63 -9.64
C PRO A 58 -26.48 -22.40 -10.48
N THR A 59 -26.50 -21.35 -11.30
CA THR A 59 -27.59 -21.06 -12.23
C THR A 59 -27.10 -21.06 -13.68
N ASP A 60 -26.85 -22.27 -14.18
CA ASP A 60 -26.97 -22.65 -15.60
C ASP A 60 -28.23 -23.53 -15.75
#